data_AF-A0A926YTU5-F1
#
_entry.id   AF-A0A926YTU5-F1
#
_cell.length_a   1.000
_cell.length_b   1.000
_cell.length_c   1.000
_cell.angle_alpha   90.00
_cell.angle_beta   90.00
_cell.angle_gamma   90.00
#
_symmetry.space_group_name_H-M   'P 1'
#
loop_
_entity.id
_entity.type
_entity.pdbx_description
1 polymer ?
#
loop_
_entity_poly.entity_id
_entity_poly.type
_entity_poly.pdbx_seq_one_letter_code
_entity_poly.pdbx_strand_id
1 'polypeptide(L)'
;MSAVNSLAPAETRSIGTPRPLWRVILLSGVTLLLYYGWYKWIIQEELRRYNGFGWSGTLCLLPFVLGVAVPQALRLFDPDVPDSFGWFSLLGVLWIYIVQFRLYRTVNRLYVEAGMKAPLTVWWIVVPGLNLIVGLRQIHFLSQFWAQQQKIEVKDPIANFFPFLSKE
;
A
#
# COMPACT_ATOMS: atom_id res chain seq x y z
N MET A 1 -32.35 -2.24 18.80
CA MET A 1 -31.56 -3.47 18.96
C MET A 1 -30.57 -3.53 17.80
N SER A 2 -29.33 -3.06 18.01
CA SER A 2 -28.29 -3.07 16.99
C SER A 2 -27.78 -4.49 16.77
N ALA A 3 -27.84 -4.96 15.52
CA ALA A 3 -27.13 -6.15 15.09
C ALA A 3 -25.63 -5.91 15.27
N VAL A 4 -25.06 -6.54 16.30
CA VAL A 4 -23.62 -6.76 16.41
C VAL A 4 -23.27 -7.66 15.24
N ASN A 5 -22.72 -7.08 14.16
CA ASN A 5 -22.05 -7.84 13.12
C ASN A 5 -20.91 -8.60 13.78
N SER A 6 -21.15 -9.87 14.10
CA SER A 6 -20.15 -10.83 14.55
C SER A 6 -19.22 -11.10 13.38
N LEU A 7 -18.20 -10.24 13.24
CA LEU A 7 -17.03 -10.57 12.44
C LEU A 7 -16.48 -11.88 13.02
N ALA A 8 -16.35 -12.90 12.18
CA ALA A 8 -15.86 -14.22 12.55
C ALA A 8 -14.62 -14.13 13.46
N PRO A 9 -14.48 -15.04 14.45
CA PRO A 9 -13.34 -15.04 15.37
C PRO A 9 -12.02 -15.01 14.59
N ALA A 10 -11.05 -14.24 15.11
CA ALA A 10 -9.79 -13.90 14.44
C ALA A 10 -9.02 -15.12 13.89
N GLU A 11 -9.25 -16.32 14.44
CA GLU A 11 -8.63 -17.58 14.04
C GLU A 11 -8.99 -18.08 12.62
N THR A 12 -10.03 -17.54 11.98
CA THR A 12 -10.45 -17.97 10.62
C THR A 12 -10.11 -16.96 9.52
N ARG A 13 -9.52 -15.81 9.85
CA ARG A 13 -9.21 -14.77 8.86
C ARG A 13 -7.89 -15.09 8.16
N SER A 14 -7.87 -14.98 6.83
CA SER A 14 -6.64 -15.14 6.04
C SER A 14 -5.63 -14.07 6.46
N ILE A 15 -4.58 -14.49 7.17
CA ILE A 15 -3.52 -13.60 7.65
C ILE A 15 -2.58 -13.26 6.48
N GLY A 16 -2.23 -11.98 6.33
CA GLY A 16 -1.28 -11.54 5.31
C GLY A 16 0.15 -11.94 5.63
N THR A 17 1.05 -11.85 4.64
CA THR A 17 2.47 -12.20 4.84
C THR A 17 3.28 -10.98 5.27
N PRO A 18 4.04 -11.05 6.37
CA PRO A 18 4.94 -9.96 6.75
C PRO A 18 6.07 -9.81 5.73
N ARG A 19 6.26 -8.58 5.25
CA ARG A 19 7.26 -8.24 4.23
C ARG A 19 8.06 -7.03 4.74
N PRO A 20 9.26 -7.24 5.30
CA PRO A 20 10.03 -6.16 5.91
C PRO A 20 10.42 -5.10 4.89
N LEU A 21 10.56 -3.85 5.35
CA LEU A 21 10.79 -2.70 4.48
C LEU A 21 12.05 -2.87 3.62
N TRP A 22 13.15 -3.34 4.21
CA TRP A 22 14.40 -3.56 3.48
C TRP A 22 14.25 -4.50 2.28
N ARG A 23 13.45 -5.56 2.42
CA ARG A 23 13.23 -6.53 1.35
C ARG A 23 12.42 -5.90 0.23
N VAL A 24 11.42 -5.09 0.59
CA VAL A 24 10.63 -4.35 -0.40
C VAL A 24 11.51 -3.35 -1.14
N ILE A 25 12.30 -2.53 -0.44
CA ILE A 25 13.19 -1.54 -1.06
C ILE A 25 14.21 -2.22 -1.98
N LEU A 26 14.90 -3.26 -1.51
CA LEU A 26 15.92 -3.96 -2.29
C LEU A 26 15.32 -4.56 -3.57
N LEU A 27 14.23 -5.32 -3.44
CA LEU A 27 13.60 -5.96 -4.60
C LEU A 27 13.00 -4.93 -5.56
N SER A 28 12.42 -3.84 -5.04
CA SER A 28 11.95 -2.73 -5.87
C SER A 28 13.10 -2.04 -6.60
N GLY A 29 14.27 -1.88 -5.99
CA GLY A 29 15.46 -1.33 -6.66
C GLY A 29 15.97 -2.24 -7.78
N VAL A 30 16.19 -3.52 -7.48
CA VAL A 30 16.71 -4.52 -8.44
C VAL A 30 15.75 -4.75 -9.61
N THR A 31 14.45 -4.66 -9.38
CA THR A 31 13.42 -4.92 -10.41
C THR A 31 12.88 -3.64 -11.07
N LEU A 32 13.53 -2.49 -10.88
CA LEU A 32 13.08 -1.20 -11.43
C LEU A 32 11.59 -0.92 -11.13
N LEU A 33 11.21 -1.04 -9.85
CA LEU A 33 9.86 -0.82 -9.30
C LEU A 33 8.79 -1.86 -9.69
N LEU A 34 9.10 -2.86 -10.53
CA LEU A 34 8.12 -3.93 -10.83
C LEU A 34 7.66 -4.66 -9.57
N TYR A 35 8.60 -4.99 -8.68
CA TYR A 35 8.28 -5.59 -7.39
C TYR A 35 7.42 -4.67 -6.51
N TYR A 36 7.62 -3.35 -6.60
CA TYR A 36 6.80 -2.40 -5.83
C TYR A 36 5.34 -2.43 -6.29
N GLY A 37 5.11 -2.48 -7.61
CA GLY A 37 3.78 -2.65 -8.18
C GLY A 37 3.12 -3.95 -7.72
N TRP A 38 3.83 -5.07 -7.83
CA TRP A 38 3.35 -6.37 -7.32
C TRP A 38 3.07 -6.34 -5.82
N TYR A 39 3.94 -5.71 -5.03
CA TYR A 39 3.76 -5.54 -3.59
C TYR A 39 2.47 -4.77 -3.28
N LYS A 40 2.21 -3.65 -3.96
CA LYS A 40 0.96 -2.89 -3.77
C LYS A 40 -0.28 -3.70 -4.16
N TRP A 41 -0.17 -4.55 -5.18
CA TRP A 41 -1.25 -5.45 -5.57
C TRP A 41 -1.56 -6.48 -4.48
N ILE A 42 -0.54 -7.20 -4.00
CA ILE A 42 -0.73 -8.33 -3.08
C ILE A 42 -1.21 -7.89 -1.71
N ILE A 43 -0.71 -6.76 -1.17
CA ILE A 43 -1.16 -6.29 0.15
C ILE A 43 -2.63 -5.93 0.16
N GLN A 44 -3.17 -5.40 -0.94
CA GLN A 44 -4.58 -5.05 -1.00
C GLN A 44 -5.46 -6.28 -1.09
N GLU A 45 -4.99 -7.29 -1.82
CA GLU A 45 -5.67 -8.58 -1.89
C GLU A 45 -5.65 -9.29 -0.53
N GLU A 46 -4.53 -9.26 0.19
CA GLU A 46 -4.44 -9.75 1.58
C GLU A 46 -5.36 -8.98 2.51
N LEU A 47 -5.37 -7.65 2.44
CA LEU A 47 -6.27 -6.82 3.26
C LEU A 47 -7.74 -7.08 2.94
N ARG A 48 -8.09 -7.29 1.67
CA ARG A 48 -9.45 -7.63 1.24
C ARG A 48 -9.88 -8.99 1.81
N ARG A 49 -8.99 -9.99 1.76
CA ARG A 49 -9.25 -11.33 2.34
C ARG A 49 -9.35 -11.28 3.86
N TYR A 50 -8.49 -10.51 4.52
CA TYR A 50 -8.50 -10.37 5.98
C TYR A 50 -9.74 -9.64 6.50
N ASN A 51 -10.13 -8.54 5.85
CA ASN A 51 -11.32 -7.77 6.24
C ASN A 51 -12.63 -8.42 5.78
N GLY A 52 -12.60 -9.34 4.81
CA GLY A 52 -13.79 -9.89 4.13
C GLY A 52 -14.45 -8.93 3.12
N PHE A 53 -14.02 -7.65 3.10
CA PHE A 53 -14.46 -6.63 2.16
C PHE A 53 -13.27 -5.72 1.80
N GLY A 54 -13.29 -5.11 0.61
CA GLY A 54 -12.19 -4.25 0.18
C GLY A 54 -12.07 -4.12 -1.33
N TRP A 55 -11.15 -3.27 -1.77
CA TRP A 55 -10.81 -3.17 -3.19
C TRP A 55 -9.80 -4.24 -3.55
N SER A 56 -9.95 -4.83 -4.74
CA SER A 56 -8.96 -5.76 -5.26
C SER A 56 -7.69 -4.99 -5.65
N GLY A 57 -6.54 -5.66 -5.54
CA GLY A 57 -5.28 -5.13 -6.05
C GLY A 57 -5.39 -4.68 -7.51
N THR A 58 -6.16 -5.42 -8.31
CA THR A 58 -6.40 -5.11 -9.73
C THR A 58 -7.12 -3.78 -9.90
N LEU A 59 -8.18 -3.51 -9.14
CA LEU A 59 -8.92 -2.25 -9.24
C LEU A 59 -8.06 -1.02 -8.87
N CYS A 60 -7.07 -1.21 -8.01
CA CYS A 60 -6.18 -0.13 -7.61
C CYS A 60 -5.02 0.12 -8.59
N LEU A 61 -4.52 -0.92 -9.26
CA LEU A 61 -3.42 -0.76 -10.22
C LEU A 61 -3.89 -0.55 -11.66
N LEU A 62 -5.05 -1.07 -12.05
CA LEU A 62 -5.54 -0.99 -13.43
C LEU A 62 -5.61 0.45 -13.95
N PRO A 63 -6.16 1.45 -13.22
CA PRO A 63 -6.24 2.81 -13.75
C PRO A 63 -4.87 3.51 -13.81
N PHE A 64 -3.89 3.08 -13.01
CA PHE A 64 -2.52 3.53 -13.16
C PHE A 64 -1.87 2.95 -14.42
N VAL A 65 -2.03 1.65 -14.65
CA VAL A 65 -1.48 0.99 -15.84
C VAL A 65 -2.11 1.58 -17.10
N LEU A 66 -3.43 1.73 -17.14
CA LEU A 66 -4.15 2.27 -18.30
C LEU A 66 -3.98 3.77 -18.47
N GLY A 67 -3.92 4.55 -17.39
CA GLY A 67 -3.86 6.01 -17.45
C GLY A 67 -2.45 6.59 -17.53
N VAL A 68 -1.44 5.85 -17.06
CA VAL A 68 -0.05 6.33 -17.01
C VAL A 68 0.89 5.41 -17.78
N ALA A 69 0.97 4.13 -17.42
CA ALA A 69 1.99 3.25 -17.99
C ALA A 69 1.79 3.01 -19.50
N VAL A 70 0.56 2.73 -19.94
CA VAL A 70 0.22 2.50 -21.35
C VAL A 70 0.42 3.78 -22.18
N PRO A 71 -0.12 4.96 -21.81
CA PRO A 71 0.14 6.20 -22.54
C PRO A 71 1.62 6.56 -22.66
N GLN A 72 2.40 6.37 -21.58
CA GLN A 72 3.82 6.66 -21.59
C GLN A 72 4.61 5.67 -22.45
N ALA A 73 4.23 4.38 -22.44
CA ALA A 73 4.82 3.40 -23.34
C ALA A 73 4.48 3.72 -24.81
N LEU A 74 3.22 4.04 -25.12
CA LEU A 74 2.81 4.41 -26.48
C LEU A 74 3.59 5.62 -26.99
N ARG A 75 3.77 6.68 -26.18
CA ARG A 75 4.60 7.83 -26.55
C ARG A 75 6.08 7.50 -26.82
N LEU A 76 6.61 6.46 -26.19
CA LEU A 76 8.01 6.05 -26.40
C LEU A 76 8.17 5.26 -27.71
N PHE A 77 7.16 4.47 -28.10
CA PHE A 77 7.22 3.58 -29.25
C PHE A 77 6.52 4.12 -30.50
N ASP A 78 5.64 5.11 -30.37
CA ASP A 78 4.84 5.69 -31.45
C ASP A 78 4.84 7.23 -31.37
N PRO A 79 5.51 7.93 -32.30
CA PRO A 79 5.59 9.39 -32.32
C PRO A 79 4.30 10.09 -32.76
N ASP A 80 3.29 9.36 -33.27
CA ASP A 80 2.03 9.93 -33.76
C ASP A 80 0.93 10.05 -32.67
N VAL A 81 1.26 9.74 -31.41
CA VAL A 81 0.31 9.81 -30.30
C VAL A 81 -0.03 11.28 -29.97
N PRO A 82 -1.32 11.68 -29.97
CA PRO A 82 -1.72 13.05 -29.67
C PRO A 82 -1.26 13.53 -28.29
N ASP A 83 -0.79 14.79 -28.21
CA ASP A 83 -0.35 15.39 -26.94
C ASP A 83 -1.46 15.44 -25.88
N SER A 84 -2.73 15.47 -26.31
CA SER A 84 -3.91 15.43 -25.44
C SER A 84 -4.03 14.13 -24.63
N PHE A 85 -3.38 13.04 -25.06
CA PHE A 85 -3.41 11.77 -24.35
C PHE A 85 -2.72 11.82 -22.98
N GLY A 86 -1.80 12.77 -22.77
CA GLY A 86 -1.13 13.00 -21.48
C GLY A 86 -2.07 13.49 -20.37
N TRP A 87 -3.22 14.07 -20.71
CA TRP A 87 -4.22 14.48 -19.71
C TRP A 87 -4.83 13.28 -18.98
N PHE A 88 -4.91 12.10 -19.60
CA PHE A 88 -5.33 10.87 -18.92
C PHE A 88 -4.35 10.45 -17.82
N SER A 89 -3.08 10.84 -17.93
CA SER A 89 -2.08 10.59 -16.87
C SER A 89 -2.37 11.36 -15.59
N LEU A 90 -3.02 12.53 -15.66
CA LEU A 90 -3.46 13.24 -14.45
C LEU A 90 -4.53 12.47 -13.68
N LEU A 91 -5.47 11.82 -14.39
CA LEU A 91 -6.48 10.97 -13.77
C LEU A 91 -5.85 9.73 -13.13
N GLY A 92 -4.87 9.12 -13.80
CA GLY A 92 -4.11 7.99 -13.25
C GLY A 92 -3.30 8.37 -12.00
N VAL A 93 -2.67 9.54 -12.00
CA VAL A 93 -1.97 10.07 -10.82
C VAL A 93 -2.95 10.32 -9.67
N LEU A 94 -4.05 11.05 -9.92
CA LEU A 94 -5.09 11.30 -8.92
C LEU A 94 -5.62 9.99 -8.33
N TRP A 95 -5.83 8.97 -9.18
CA TRP A 95 -6.26 7.65 -8.75
C TRP A 95 -5.28 6.98 -7.78
N ILE A 96 -3.97 7.02 -8.06
CA ILE A 96 -2.96 6.48 -7.14
C ILE A 96 -3.03 7.18 -5.77
N TYR A 97 -3.23 8.50 -5.75
CA TYR A 97 -3.36 9.23 -4.49
C TYR A 97 -4.59 8.78 -3.70
N ILE A 98 -5.72 8.55 -4.36
CA ILE A 98 -6.93 8.00 -3.73
C ILE A 98 -6.66 6.61 -3.16
N VAL A 99 -6.04 5.73 -3.94
CA VAL A 99 -5.67 4.37 -3.54
C VAL A 99 -4.74 4.39 -2.32
N GLN A 100 -3.71 5.24 -2.34
CA GLN A 100 -2.76 5.38 -1.22
C GLN A 100 -3.44 5.92 0.04
N PHE A 101 -4.26 6.97 -0.08
CA PHE A 101 -5.00 7.55 1.05
C PHE A 101 -5.88 6.49 1.74
N ARG A 102 -6.61 5.70 0.94
CA ARG A 102 -7.43 4.60 1.43
C ARG A 102 -6.59 3.52 2.11
N LEU A 103 -5.46 3.14 1.52
CA LEU A 103 -4.56 2.13 2.09
C LEU A 103 -4.06 2.58 3.47
N TYR A 104 -3.64 3.83 3.62
CA TYR A 104 -3.18 4.38 4.90
C TYR A 104 -4.29 4.36 5.96
N ARG A 105 -5.52 4.75 5.60
CA ARG A 105 -6.67 4.62 6.52
C ARG A 105 -6.95 3.17 6.90
N THR A 106 -6.78 2.24 5.96
CA THR A 106 -7.01 0.81 6.20
C THR A 106 -5.99 0.27 7.21
N VAL A 107 -4.70 0.58 7.03
CA VAL A 107 -3.65 0.17 7.99
C VAL A 107 -3.88 0.79 9.37
N ASN A 108 -4.23 2.07 9.44
CA ASN A 108 -4.58 2.68 10.72
C ASN A 108 -5.77 1.99 11.41
N ARG A 109 -6.80 1.64 10.63
CA ARG A 109 -7.96 0.93 11.16
C ARG A 109 -7.58 -0.43 11.74
N LEU A 110 -6.70 -1.19 11.07
CA LEU A 110 -6.20 -2.47 11.58
C LEU A 110 -5.53 -2.33 12.94
N TYR A 111 -4.70 -1.30 13.11
CA TYR A 111 -4.04 -1.02 14.39
C TYR A 111 -5.05 -0.66 15.48
N VAL A 112 -6.00 0.22 15.17
CA VAL A 112 -7.06 0.63 16.13
C VAL A 112 -7.96 -0.55 16.52
N GLU A 113 -8.35 -1.40 15.57
CA GLU A 113 -9.13 -2.61 15.82
C GLU A 113 -8.37 -3.62 16.70
N ALA A 114 -7.05 -3.63 16.63
CA ALA A 114 -6.18 -4.43 17.50
C ALA A 114 -5.86 -3.74 18.85
N GLY A 115 -6.49 -2.60 19.16
CA GLY A 115 -6.27 -1.86 20.41
C GLY A 115 -4.97 -1.06 20.45
N MET A 116 -4.32 -0.83 19.30
CA MET A 116 -3.07 -0.09 19.17
C MET A 116 -3.29 1.33 18.63
N LYS A 117 -2.29 2.19 18.74
CA LYS A 117 -2.35 3.55 18.19
C LYS A 117 -2.23 3.50 16.66
N ALA A 118 -2.90 4.44 15.98
CA ALA A 118 -2.82 4.56 14.53
C ALA A 118 -1.43 5.05 14.10
N PRO A 119 -0.65 4.28 13.33
CA PRO A 119 0.77 4.58 13.11
C PRO A 119 1.04 5.54 11.94
N LEU A 120 0.05 5.82 11.08
CA LEU A 120 0.23 6.63 9.87
C LEU A 120 -0.52 7.97 9.96
N THR A 121 0.17 9.07 9.69
CA THR A 121 -0.48 10.37 9.47
C THR A 121 -0.91 10.50 8.01
N VAL A 122 -2.16 10.15 7.72
CA VAL A 122 -2.69 10.06 6.34
C VAL A 122 -2.48 11.35 5.53
N TRP A 123 -2.59 12.52 6.18
CA TRP A 123 -2.44 13.83 5.53
C TRP A 123 -1.05 14.12 4.98
N TRP A 124 -0.01 13.40 5.40
CA TRP A 124 1.33 13.58 4.85
C TRP A 124 1.46 13.15 3.39
N ILE A 125 0.46 12.43 2.84
CA ILE A 125 0.43 12.06 1.42
C ILE A 125 0.43 13.28 0.49
N VAL A 126 -0.18 14.40 0.89
CA VAL A 126 -0.27 15.60 0.04
C VAL A 126 0.97 16.49 0.13
N VAL A 127 1.85 16.25 1.11
CA VAL A 127 3.06 17.02 1.30
C VAL A 127 4.20 16.37 0.51
N PRO A 128 4.81 17.07 -0.47
CA PRO A 128 5.96 16.55 -1.20
C PRO A 128 7.08 16.10 -0.25
N GLY A 129 7.67 14.93 -0.50
CA GLY A 129 8.69 14.33 0.35
C GLY A 129 8.13 13.53 1.52
N LEU A 130 7.13 14.04 2.25
CA LEU A 130 6.48 13.26 3.32
C LEU A 130 5.63 12.10 2.77
N ASN A 131 5.14 12.21 1.54
CA ASN A 131 4.43 11.12 0.86
C ASN A 131 5.27 9.83 0.79
N LEU A 132 6.57 9.95 0.53
CA LEU A 132 7.52 8.84 0.50
C LEU A 132 7.69 8.27 1.91
N ILE A 133 7.89 9.13 2.91
CA ILE A 133 8.04 8.73 4.31
C ILE A 133 6.82 7.93 4.78
N VAL A 134 5.60 8.41 4.52
CA VAL A 134 4.38 7.67 4.89
C VAL A 134 4.23 6.39 4.09
N GLY A 135 4.65 6.36 2.83
CA GLY A 135 4.72 5.14 2.05
C GLY A 135 5.63 4.08 2.68
N LEU A 136 6.83 4.48 3.12
CA LEU A 136 7.78 3.60 3.81
C LEU A 136 7.25 3.14 5.18
N ARG A 137 6.69 4.06 5.97
CA ARG A 137 6.01 3.74 7.24
C ARG A 137 4.89 2.73 7.02
N GLN A 138 4.05 2.92 6.00
CA GLN A 138 2.96 2.01 5.68
C GLN A 138 3.46 0.59 5.45
N ILE A 139 4.57 0.42 4.72
CA ILE A 139 5.16 -0.90 4.46
C ILE A 139 5.64 -1.53 5.77
N HIS A 140 6.38 -0.76 6.57
CA HIS A 140 6.92 -1.21 7.85
C HIS A 140 5.82 -1.65 8.82
N PHE A 141 4.85 -0.77 9.11
CA PHE A 141 3.77 -1.05 10.06
C PHE A 141 2.84 -2.16 9.57
N LEU A 142 2.56 -2.26 8.27
CA LEU A 142 1.79 -3.40 7.76
C LEU A 142 2.55 -4.72 7.95
N SER A 143 3.87 -4.72 7.75
CA SER A 143 4.70 -5.89 8.02
C SER A 143 4.70 -6.26 9.51
N GLN A 144 4.84 -5.27 10.39
CA GLN A 144 4.82 -5.50 11.85
C GLN A 144 3.47 -6.03 12.32
N PHE A 145 2.37 -5.47 11.81
CA PHE A 145 1.03 -5.96 12.10
C PHE A 145 0.89 -7.44 11.75
N TRP A 146 1.29 -7.86 10.55
CA TRP A 146 1.22 -9.27 10.17
C TRP A 146 2.15 -10.15 11.00
N ALA A 147 3.35 -9.67 11.32
CA ALA A 147 4.28 -10.38 12.19
C ALA A 147 3.67 -10.64 13.57
N GLN A 148 3.03 -9.63 14.16
CA GLN A 148 2.35 -9.72 15.44
C GLN A 148 1.16 -10.68 15.41
N GLN A 149 0.34 -10.65 14.35
CA GLN A 149 -0.76 -11.60 14.17
C GLN A 149 -0.26 -13.06 14.07
N GLN A 150 0.92 -13.27 13.49
CA GLN A 150 1.56 -14.58 13.38
C GLN A 150 2.44 -14.94 14.59
N LYS A 151 2.58 -14.04 15.58
CA LYS A 151 3.49 -14.18 16.73
C LYS A 151 4.95 -14.45 16.32
N ILE A 152 5.38 -13.86 15.21
CA ILE A 152 6.77 -13.91 14.75
C ILE A 152 7.43 -12.53 14.88
N GLU A 153 8.75 -12.52 15.04
CA GLU A 153 9.53 -11.29 15.01
C GLU A 153 10.08 -11.03 13.61
N VAL A 154 9.90 -9.81 13.11
CA VAL A 154 10.44 -9.38 11.82
C VAL A 154 11.45 -8.27 12.04
N LYS A 155 12.72 -8.60 11.77
CA LYS A 155 13.82 -7.64 11.84
C LYS A 155 13.78 -6.73 10.62
N ASP A 156 13.74 -5.42 10.86
CA ASP A 156 13.75 -4.40 9.83
C ASP A 156 14.92 -3.42 10.05
N PRO A 157 16.13 -3.73 9.54
CA PRO A 157 17.32 -2.92 9.76
C PRO A 157 17.15 -1.47 9.27
N ILE A 158 16.33 -1.23 8.24
CA ILE A 158 16.10 0.13 7.72
C ILE A 158 15.26 0.96 8.68
N ALA A 159 14.19 0.37 9.24
CA ALA A 159 13.37 1.05 10.24
C ALA A 159 14.10 1.24 11.57
N ASN A 160 15.06 0.36 11.88
CA ASN A 160 15.96 0.51 13.02
C ASN A 160 16.99 1.63 12.81
N PHE A 161 17.47 1.80 11.58
CA PHE A 161 18.43 2.86 11.23
C PHE A 161 17.78 4.24 11.13
N PHE A 162 16.50 4.31 10.72
CA PHE A 162 15.75 5.56 10.59
C PHE A 162 14.57 5.61 11.57
N PRO A 163 14.74 6.19 12.78
CA PRO A 163 13.72 6.15 13.84
C PRO A 163 12.38 6.78 13.48
N PHE A 164 12.36 7.71 12.52
CA PHE A 164 11.12 8.33 12.04
C PHE A 164 10.25 7.37 11.20
N LEU A 165 10.77 6.20 10.79
CA LEU A 165 10.01 5.15 10.10
C LEU A 165 9.34 4.16 11.06
N SER A 166 9.82 4.07 12.30
CA SER A 166 9.39 3.09 13.31
C SER A 166 8.68 3.70 14.53
N LYS A 167 8.89 4.99 14.83
CA LYS A 167 8.22 5.67 15.94
C LYS A 167 6.76 5.99 15.63
N GLU A 168 5.85 5.46 16.45
CA GLU A 168 4.41 5.76 16.47
C GLU A 168 4.11 7.15 17.01
#